data_AF-A0A2U3H877-F1
#
_entry.id   AF-A0A2U3H877-F1
#
_cell.length_a   1.000
_cell.length_b   1.000
_cell.length_c   1.000
_cell.angle_alpha   90.00
_cell.angle_beta   90.00
_cell.angle_gamma   90.00
#
_symmetry.space_group_name_H-M   'P 1'
#
loop_
_entity.id
_entity.type
_entity.pdbx_description
1 polymer ?
#
loop_
_entity_poly.entity_id
_entity_poly.type
_entity_poly.pdbx_seq_one_letter_code
_entity_poly.pdbx_strand_id
1 'polypeptide(L)'
;MPVCTLPDLPYDHSALAPVLGPGIIELHHAKHHAAYVKGGGEPLEQVYDHRGNAGRGATAILVLDAWQHAFHLRYRNQEADFAEAVGKVVDRQDVARRYEAATSRTDAPLPAP
;
A
#
# COMPACT_ATOMS: atom_id res chain seq x y z
N MET A 1 -15.72 -18.36 5.86
CA MET A 1 -14.59 -17.68 5.19
C MET A 1 -14.41 -16.34 5.88
N PRO A 2 -13.18 -15.87 6.14
CA PRO A 2 -13.00 -14.52 6.68
C PRO A 2 -13.63 -13.49 5.73
N VAL A 3 -14.44 -12.60 6.26
CA VAL A 3 -15.03 -11.49 5.50
C VAL A 3 -13.97 -10.41 5.39
N CYS A 4 -13.57 -10.05 4.17
CA CYS A 4 -12.74 -8.90 3.96
C CYS A 4 -13.61 -7.64 4.15
N THR A 5 -13.23 -6.76 5.06
CA THR A 5 -13.92 -5.48 5.30
C THR A 5 -12.99 -4.33 4.89
N LEU A 6 -13.55 -3.22 4.43
CA LEU A 6 -12.78 -2.01 4.15
C LEU A 6 -12.33 -1.41 5.50
N PRO A 7 -11.03 -1.40 5.82
CA PRO A 7 -10.55 -0.81 7.07
C PRO A 7 -10.68 0.71 7.02
N ASP A 8 -10.96 1.34 8.15
CA ASP A 8 -10.89 2.80 8.27
C ASP A 8 -9.44 3.28 8.11
N LEU A 9 -9.27 4.49 7.56
CA LEU A 9 -7.96 5.13 7.53
C LEU A 9 -7.54 5.53 8.95
N PRO A 10 -6.25 5.36 9.31
CA PRO A 10 -5.74 5.78 10.62
C PRO A 10 -5.53 7.30 10.72
N TYR A 11 -5.94 8.07 9.71
CA TYR A 11 -5.74 9.51 9.60
C TYR A 11 -6.83 10.16 8.73
N ASP A 12 -6.99 11.48 8.87
CA ASP A 12 -7.86 12.29 8.01
C ASP A 12 -7.38 12.34 6.55
N HIS A 13 -8.30 12.46 5.59
CA HIS A 13 -7.96 12.50 4.15
C HIS A 13 -6.94 13.58 3.78
N SER A 14 -6.88 14.69 4.53
CA SER A 14 -5.92 15.78 4.31
C SER A 14 -4.58 15.58 5.00
N ALA A 15 -4.38 14.55 5.83
CA ALA A 15 -3.19 14.39 6.67
C ALA A 15 -1.89 14.24 5.88
N LEU A 16 -1.98 13.76 4.62
CA LEU A 16 -0.83 13.58 3.74
C LEU A 16 -0.60 14.77 2.81
N ALA A 17 -1.37 15.85 2.96
CA ALA A 17 -1.15 17.08 2.22
C ALA A 17 0.18 17.75 2.63
N PRO A 18 0.88 18.42 1.70
CA PRO A 18 0.48 18.61 0.31
C PRO A 18 0.73 17.36 -0.56
N VAL A 19 1.60 16.43 -0.14
CA VAL A 19 2.09 15.29 -0.95
C VAL A 19 0.97 14.50 -1.63
N LEU A 20 -0.05 14.11 -0.88
CA LEU A 20 -1.28 13.53 -1.40
C LEU A 20 -2.46 14.39 -0.95
N GLY A 21 -3.20 14.93 -1.91
CA GLY A 21 -4.36 15.75 -1.61
C GLY A 21 -5.55 14.92 -1.12
N PRO A 22 -6.49 15.51 -0.37
CA PRO A 22 -7.65 14.79 0.19
C PRO A 22 -8.50 14.09 -0.88
N GLY A 23 -8.65 14.69 -2.07
CA GLY A 23 -9.38 14.05 -3.17
C GLY A 23 -8.72 12.77 -3.70
N ILE A 24 -7.38 12.67 -3.66
CA ILE A 24 -6.68 11.42 -4.00
C ILE A 24 -6.98 10.37 -2.95
N ILE A 25 -6.83 10.70 -1.66
CA ILE A 25 -7.04 9.76 -0.56
C ILE A 25 -8.48 9.27 -0.51
N GLU A 26 -9.45 10.17 -0.67
CA GLU A 26 -10.87 9.83 -0.68
C GLU A 26 -11.22 8.89 -1.83
N LEU A 27 -10.81 9.21 -3.07
CA LEU A 27 -11.06 8.34 -4.21
C LEU A 27 -10.35 6.98 -4.05
N HIS A 28 -9.09 6.99 -3.65
CA HIS A 28 -8.29 5.78 -3.48
C HIS A 28 -8.92 4.85 -2.43
N HIS A 29 -9.27 5.36 -1.25
CA HIS A 29 -9.86 4.54 -0.18
C HIS A 29 -11.33 4.17 -0.47
N ALA A 30 -12.19 5.17 -0.68
CA ALA A 30 -13.64 4.97 -0.71
C ALA A 30 -14.16 4.39 -2.04
N LYS A 31 -13.35 4.41 -3.10
CA LYS A 31 -13.71 3.80 -4.39
C LYS A 31 -12.78 2.63 -4.74
N HIS A 32 -11.48 2.87 -4.89
CA HIS A 32 -10.57 1.85 -5.41
C HIS A 32 -10.40 0.67 -4.44
N HIS A 33 -10.02 0.94 -3.18
CA HIS A 33 -9.92 -0.13 -2.16
C HIS A 33 -11.29 -0.77 -1.87
N ALA A 34 -12.34 0.05 -1.77
CA ALA A 34 -13.71 -0.43 -1.57
C ALA A 34 -14.18 -1.40 -2.68
N ALA A 35 -13.76 -1.19 -3.93
CA ALA A 35 -14.09 -2.07 -5.05
C ALA A 35 -13.46 -3.46 -4.89
N TYR A 36 -12.19 -3.54 -4.48
CA TYR A 36 -11.51 -4.81 -4.17
C TYR A 36 -12.21 -5.56 -3.02
N VAL A 37 -12.65 -4.83 -1.99
CA VAL A 37 -13.39 -5.43 -0.86
C VAL A 37 -14.77 -5.95 -1.30
N LYS A 38 -15.52 -5.16 -2.08
CA LYS A 38 -16.91 -5.47 -2.47
C LYS A 38 -17.00 -6.58 -3.53
N GLY A 39 -15.99 -6.71 -4.40
CA GLY A 39 -16.02 -7.65 -5.52
C GLY A 39 -16.08 -9.12 -5.13
N GLY A 40 -15.93 -9.47 -3.85
CA GLY A 40 -15.79 -10.87 -3.40
C GLY A 40 -14.51 -11.54 -3.93
N GLY A 41 -13.75 -10.83 -4.78
CA GLY A 41 -12.42 -11.17 -5.25
C GLY A 41 -11.46 -10.90 -4.11
N GLU A 42 -11.15 -11.97 -3.42
CA GLU A 42 -9.90 -12.24 -2.73
C GLU A 42 -8.89 -11.07 -2.69
N PRO A 43 -8.36 -10.67 -1.52
CA PRO A 43 -7.14 -9.84 -1.43
C PRO A 43 -5.96 -10.38 -2.28
N LEU A 44 -6.08 -11.62 -2.80
CA LEU A 44 -5.26 -12.18 -3.85
C LEU A 44 -5.10 -11.28 -5.08
N GLU A 45 -6.08 -10.56 -5.62
CA GLU A 45 -5.86 -9.80 -6.89
C GLU A 45 -4.88 -8.64 -6.70
N GLN A 46 -5.10 -7.80 -5.67
CA GLN A 46 -4.14 -6.76 -5.30
C GLN A 46 -2.80 -7.39 -4.92
N VAL A 47 -2.80 -8.50 -4.17
CA VAL A 47 -1.59 -9.23 -3.84
C VAL A 47 -0.92 -9.82 -5.07
N TYR A 48 -1.62 -10.27 -6.12
CA TYR A 48 -1.07 -10.83 -7.36
C TYR A 48 -0.38 -9.73 -8.17
N ASP A 49 -1.03 -8.58 -8.31
CA ASP A 49 -0.50 -7.42 -9.01
C ASP A 49 0.77 -6.88 -8.31
N HIS A 50 0.80 -6.91 -6.97
CA HIS A 50 1.99 -6.56 -6.19
C HIS A 50 3.02 -7.70 -6.10
N ARG A 51 2.61 -8.98 -6.11
CA ARG A 51 3.48 -10.17 -6.00
C ARG A 51 4.24 -10.46 -7.29
N GLY A 52 3.82 -9.94 -8.44
CA GLY A 52 4.64 -9.97 -9.66
C GLY A 52 6.04 -9.37 -9.43
N ASN A 53 6.14 -8.40 -8.50
CA ASN A 53 7.37 -7.69 -8.17
C ASN A 53 8.03 -8.12 -6.85
N ALA A 54 7.48 -9.11 -6.14
CA ALA A 54 8.01 -9.58 -4.85
C ALA A 54 8.39 -11.06 -4.93
N GLY A 55 9.58 -11.40 -4.42
CA GLY A 55 10.04 -12.79 -4.35
C GLY A 55 9.04 -13.67 -3.60
N ARG A 56 8.87 -14.93 -4.05
CA ARG A 56 8.03 -15.90 -3.34
C ARG A 56 8.52 -16.05 -1.90
N GLY A 57 7.61 -15.92 -0.93
CA GLY A 57 7.95 -15.97 0.50
C GLY A 57 8.53 -14.68 1.08
N ALA A 58 8.68 -13.61 0.29
CA ALA A 58 9.04 -12.30 0.82
C ALA A 58 7.91 -11.74 1.69
N THR A 59 8.28 -11.16 2.83
CA THR A 59 7.36 -10.39 3.66
C THR A 59 7.40 -8.94 3.22
N ALA A 60 6.27 -8.40 2.77
CA ALA A 60 6.17 -7.00 2.37
C ALA A 60 6.29 -6.09 3.61
N ILE A 61 7.32 -5.25 3.63
CA ILE A 61 7.56 -4.27 4.72
C ILE A 61 6.97 -2.90 4.36
N LEU A 62 7.17 -2.47 3.13
CA LEU A 62 6.65 -1.23 2.56
C LEU A 62 6.15 -1.51 1.15
N VAL A 63 5.01 -0.93 0.80
CA VAL A 63 4.41 -1.01 -0.54
C VAL A 63 4.07 0.41 -0.99
N LEU A 64 4.42 0.73 -2.22
CA LEU A 64 4.05 1.97 -2.87
C LEU A 64 3.12 1.65 -4.05
N ASP A 65 1.93 2.25 -4.06
CA ASP A 65 1.03 2.15 -5.21
C ASP A 65 1.48 3.13 -6.30
N ALA A 66 1.97 2.57 -7.41
CA ALA A 66 2.38 3.30 -8.61
C ALA A 66 1.34 3.25 -9.74
N TRP A 67 0.08 2.92 -9.43
CA TRP A 67 -1.02 3.09 -10.38
C TRP A 67 -1.37 4.57 -10.56
N GLN A 68 -1.78 4.94 -11.77
CA GLN A 68 -2.09 6.34 -12.10
C GLN A 68 -3.15 6.96 -11.17
N HIS A 69 -4.12 6.19 -10.66
CA HIS A 69 -5.10 6.73 -9.70
C HIS A 69 -4.48 7.23 -8.40
N ALA A 70 -3.28 6.76 -8.04
CA ALA A 70 -2.61 7.11 -6.78
C ALA A 70 -1.94 8.50 -6.86
N PHE A 71 -1.62 8.99 -8.06
CA PHE A 71 -0.83 10.21 -8.21
C PHE A 71 -1.26 11.15 -9.34
N HIS A 72 -1.97 10.68 -10.36
CA HIS A 72 -2.17 11.43 -11.61
C HIS A 72 -2.95 12.74 -11.43
N LEU A 73 -3.87 12.80 -10.46
CA LEU A 73 -4.60 14.05 -10.16
C LEU A 73 -3.67 15.20 -9.74
N ARG A 74 -2.49 14.88 -9.18
CA ARG A 74 -1.53 15.87 -8.68
C ARG A 74 -0.26 15.94 -9.50
N TYR A 75 0.31 14.80 -9.86
CA TYR A 75 1.61 14.69 -10.53
C TYR A 75 1.50 14.40 -12.03
N ARG A 76 0.29 14.18 -12.56
CA ARG A 76 0.06 13.86 -13.99
C ARG A 76 0.92 12.66 -14.43
N ASN A 77 1.75 12.82 -15.45
CA ASN A 77 2.63 11.78 -15.98
C ASN A 77 4.01 11.76 -15.29
N GLN A 78 4.21 12.56 -14.24
CA GLN A 78 5.47 12.69 -13.53
C GLN A 78 5.58 11.67 -12.38
N GLU A 79 5.74 10.40 -12.72
CA GLU A 79 5.85 9.31 -11.72
C GLU A 79 7.08 9.49 -10.81
N ALA A 80 8.19 9.99 -11.35
CA ALA A 80 9.40 10.26 -10.58
C ALA A 80 9.19 11.33 -9.48
N ASP A 81 8.48 12.41 -9.81
CA ASP A 81 8.16 13.47 -8.85
C ASP A 81 7.25 12.96 -7.73
N PHE A 82 6.33 12.04 -8.07
CA PHE A 82 5.51 11.34 -7.08
C PHE A 82 6.34 10.44 -6.18
N ALA A 83 7.24 9.62 -6.75
CA ALA A 83 8.09 8.71 -6.00
C ALA A 83 9.05 9.46 -5.04
N GLU A 84 9.57 10.61 -5.44
CA GLU A 84 10.37 11.46 -4.54
C GLU A 84 9.50 12.06 -3.42
N ALA A 85 8.33 12.59 -3.77
CA ALA A 85 7.47 13.27 -2.82
C ALA A 85 6.86 12.32 -1.78
N VAL A 86 6.45 11.12 -2.18
CA VAL A 86 5.82 10.14 -1.26
C VAL A 86 6.79 9.71 -0.15
N GLY A 87 8.10 9.71 -0.40
CA GLY A 87 9.12 9.46 0.61
C GLY A 87 9.08 10.41 1.81
N LYS A 88 8.43 11.57 1.69
CA LYS A 88 8.24 12.56 2.77
C LYS A 88 7.09 12.23 3.70
N VAL A 89 6.15 11.38 3.28
CA VAL A 89 4.96 10.97 4.06
C VAL A 89 4.96 9.49 4.44
N VAL A 90 6.02 8.75 4.11
CA VAL A 90 6.21 7.37 4.58
C VAL A 90 6.34 7.35 6.10
N ASP A 91 5.50 6.56 6.76
CA ASP A 91 5.64 6.25 8.18
C ASP A 91 6.83 5.31 8.40
N ARG A 92 7.99 5.90 8.71
CA ARG A 92 9.23 5.15 8.96
C ARG A 92 9.17 4.34 10.25
N GLN A 93 8.35 4.73 11.23
CA GLN A 93 8.20 3.98 12.47
C GLN A 93 7.42 2.69 12.23
N ASP A 94 6.33 2.75 11.45
CA ASP A 94 5.59 1.56 11.04
C ASP A 94 6.45 0.62 10.18
N VAL A 95 7.22 1.17 9.24
CA VAL A 95 8.18 0.39 8.42
C VAL A 95 9.20 -0.33 9.30
N ALA A 96 9.83 0.37 10.26
CA ALA A 96 10.80 -0.22 11.18
C ALA A 96 10.16 -1.33 12.02
N ARG A 97 8.97 -1.09 12.57
CA ARG A 97 8.20 -2.08 13.35
C ARG A 97 7.90 -3.34 12.53
N ARG A 98 7.47 -3.19 11.27
CA ARG A 98 7.20 -4.31 10.36
C ARG A 98 8.47 -5.08 10.04
N TYR A 99 9.59 -4.39 9.83
CA TYR A 99 10.89 -4.99 9.58
C TYR A 99 11.39 -5.82 10.76
N GLU A 100 11.32 -5.26 11.98
CA GLU A 100 11.67 -5.97 13.21
C GLU A 100 10.79 -7.20 13.42
N ALA A 101 9.48 -7.06 13.21
CA ALA A 101 8.55 -8.18 13.29
C ALA A 101 8.86 -9.27 12.27
N ALA A 102 9.20 -8.90 11.03
CA ALA A 102 9.54 -9.86 9.98
C ALA A 102 10.86 -10.61 10.24
N THR A 103 11.87 -9.91 10.79
CA THR A 103 13.19 -10.50 11.07
C THR A 103 13.24 -11.27 12.39
N SER A 104 12.33 -11.00 13.33
CA SER A 104 12.20 -11.71 14.61
C SER A 104 11.35 -12.98 14.53
N ARG A 105 10.72 -13.26 13.38
CA ARG A 105 9.93 -14.48 13.18
C ARG A 105 10.86 -15.69 13.05
N THR A 106 10.90 -16.52 14.09
CA THR A 106 11.64 -17.79 14.13
C THR A 106 10.91 -18.95 13.44
N ASP A 107 9.64 -18.77 13.07
CA ASP A 107 8.72 -19.89 12.78
C ASP A 107 8.40 -20.09 11.29
N ALA A 108 9.22 -19.54 10.39
CA ALA A 108 9.17 -19.88 8.97
C ALA A 108 10.59 -19.95 8.42
N PRO A 109 11.01 -21.07 7.78
CA PRO A 109 12.28 -21.09 7.09
C PRO A 109 12.25 -19.98 6.05
N LEU A 110 13.30 -19.15 6.02
CA LEU A 110 13.64 -18.39 4.82
C LEU A 110 13.61 -19.38 3.65
N PRO A 111 12.81 -19.18 2.59
CA PRO A 111 12.96 -20.01 1.42
C PRO A 111 14.42 -19.89 0.98
N ALA A 112 15.11 -21.03 1.00
CA ALA A 112 16.46 -21.16 0.48
C ALA A 112 16.50 -20.62 -0.96
N PRO A 113 17.67 -20.12 -1.42
CA PRO A 113 17.82 -19.50 -2.74
C PRO A 113 17.32 -20.37 -3.90
#